data_AF-A0AAV1D9T0-F1
#
_entry.id   AF-A0AAV1D9T0-F1
#
_cell.length_a   1.000
_cell.length_b   1.000
_cell.length_c   1.000
_cell.angle_alpha   90.00
_cell.angle_beta   90.00
_cell.angle_gamma   90.00
#
_symmetry.space_group_name_H-M   'P 1'
#
loop_
_entity.id
_entity.type
_entity.pdbx_description
1 polymer ?
#
loop_
_entity_poly.entity_id
_entity_poly.type
_entity_poly.pdbx_seq_one_letter_code
_entity_poly.pdbx_strand_id
1 'polypeptide(L)'
;MNGDPFCYKSSVSFHFDERLMGSIQILVFCLLCFASSTYGYDPLDPNGNITIKWDVMHDDQNTQVVRVSIFNFQLFRHVEQPGWKLTWNWTGDEVIWDMTGAETTEQGNCSAFKSKQLPHCCDRQPVIVDLLPGAPFNKQVANCCKGGVLSSMTQNPSKYGASFQMTIGSFNASVNGTTGEALTGFPQNFSIGLPGYTCGEPLQVPPSKFIEDRGRRRTQALDTWNITCSYSQFRATPTPTCCVSLSAFYNDTIIPCPKCSCACQGQPTAKCINPGELPPVLQLHHNEEPQPVVRCTPHMCPIRIHWHVMLSYKQYWRVKLTITNLNFVKNYTDWNLVVLHPNLKKVTRVFSFNYKPINQYGALNDTGIFYGIEYYNDMLLQSGKTGNVQTELLLEKDTGWKFSFGEGWAFPRKISFNGEECVIPQPDYYPTLPNSGPFTAIALPLSLIVLIAFLAKRRNSNGVEEWDMPTLMMLLLAISLFMSKKGAQGRYLCSSTVVEPHELAEMLSNRYPGLLIPKKFNKSEDELFYDFNTSKLQALGFTFKSIPEVFTDCIPSLVEQGHLSLSPPPSSAESSN
;
A
#
# COMPACT_ATOMS: atom_id res chain seq x y z
N MET A 1 38.44 42.74 55.43
CA MET A 1 39.62 41.85 55.31
C MET A 1 39.41 41.05 54.02
N ASN A 2 39.60 41.70 52.85
CA ASN A 2 40.82 41.65 52.00
C ASN A 2 41.34 40.20 51.89
N GLY A 3 41.23 39.47 50.77
CA GLY A 3 41.27 39.83 49.35
C GLY A 3 42.63 39.41 48.78
N ASP A 4 42.65 38.27 48.05
CA ASP A 4 43.59 37.61 47.07
C ASP A 4 45.06 38.09 46.95
N PRO A 5 46.08 37.35 46.35
CA PRO A 5 46.00 36.26 45.34
C PRO A 5 47.15 35.16 45.32
N PHE A 6 47.10 34.27 44.30
CA PHE A 6 48.19 33.61 43.48
C PHE A 6 48.58 32.09 43.59
N CYS A 7 48.17 31.36 42.52
CA CYS A 7 48.84 30.43 41.57
C CYS A 7 49.49 29.06 41.92
N TYR A 8 49.06 28.02 41.16
CA TYR A 8 49.94 27.08 40.41
C TYR A 8 49.31 26.65 39.07
N LYS A 9 50.16 26.39 38.06
CA LYS A 9 49.89 26.03 36.65
C LYS A 9 49.70 24.52 36.46
N SER A 10 48.79 24.09 35.57
CA SER A 10 48.94 22.85 34.79
C SER A 10 48.26 22.96 33.42
N SER A 11 48.98 22.50 32.40
CA SER A 11 48.60 22.45 30.98
C SER A 11 47.96 21.12 30.64
N VAL A 12 46.83 21.12 29.92
CA VAL A 12 46.24 19.91 29.32
C VAL A 12 46.14 20.11 27.81
N SER A 13 46.89 19.30 27.06
CA SER A 13 46.80 19.17 25.60
C SER A 13 45.48 18.48 25.23
N PHE A 14 44.71 19.07 24.31
CA PHE A 14 43.63 18.35 23.62
C PHE A 14 44.24 17.53 22.50
N HIS A 15 44.25 16.20 22.67
CA HIS A 15 44.50 15.27 21.59
C HIS A 15 43.17 15.02 20.88
N PHE A 16 43.01 15.58 19.68
CA PHE A 16 41.92 15.23 18.79
C PHE A 16 42.21 13.85 18.21
N ASP A 17 41.42 12.86 18.61
CA ASP A 17 41.56 11.47 18.17
C ASP A 17 41.05 11.35 16.72
N GLU A 18 41.98 11.18 15.76
CA GLU A 18 41.67 10.96 14.33
C GLU A 18 40.74 9.76 14.10
N ARG A 19 40.66 8.82 15.04
CA ARG A 19 39.76 7.66 14.95
C ARG A 19 38.28 8.05 15.10
N LEU A 20 37.97 9.10 15.85
CA LEU A 20 36.59 9.53 16.09
C LEU A 20 36.00 10.22 14.85
N MET A 21 36.81 10.99 14.12
CA MET A 21 36.41 11.60 12.83
C MET A 21 36.23 10.55 11.73
N GLY A 22 37.11 9.55 11.66
CA GLY A 22 36.94 8.41 10.74
C GLY A 22 35.68 7.61 11.03
N SER A 23 35.34 7.40 12.31
CA SER A 23 34.13 6.68 12.72
C SER A 23 32.85 7.44 12.37
N ILE A 24 32.84 8.77 12.51
CA ILE A 24 31.69 9.61 12.12
C ILE A 24 31.55 9.69 10.59
N GLN A 25 32.67 9.76 9.84
CA GLN A 25 32.63 9.70 8.37
C GLN A 25 32.15 8.34 7.86
N ILE A 26 32.53 7.23 8.50
CA ILE A 26 32.03 5.89 8.19
C ILE A 26 30.55 5.77 8.54
N LEU A 27 30.09 6.33 9.67
CA LEU A 27 28.68 6.31 10.05
C LEU A 27 27.82 7.14 9.08
N VAL A 28 28.30 8.31 8.65
CA VAL A 28 27.64 9.17 7.66
C VAL A 28 27.67 8.53 6.26
N PHE A 29 28.76 7.89 5.87
CA PHE A 29 28.86 7.15 4.60
C PHE A 29 27.97 5.90 4.63
N CYS A 30 27.86 5.20 5.75
CA CYS A 30 26.89 4.11 5.95
C CYS A 30 25.46 4.64 5.87
N LEU A 31 25.12 5.75 6.56
CA LEU A 31 23.79 6.38 6.49
C LEU A 31 23.44 6.86 5.07
N LEU A 32 24.41 7.34 4.30
CA LEU A 32 24.24 7.72 2.90
C LEU A 32 24.17 6.51 1.95
N CYS A 33 24.83 5.39 2.28
CA CYS A 33 24.72 4.13 1.54
C CYS A 33 23.43 3.35 1.87
N PHE A 34 22.82 3.58 3.04
CA PHE A 34 21.50 3.08 3.42
C PHE A 34 20.35 4.00 3.02
N ALA A 35 20.65 5.21 2.51
CA ALA A 35 19.72 5.95 1.67
C ALA A 35 19.59 5.20 0.33
N SER A 36 18.98 4.03 0.39
CA SER A 36 18.43 3.37 -0.78
C SER A 36 17.59 4.43 -1.48
N SER A 37 17.88 4.65 -2.76
CA SER A 37 16.94 5.32 -3.64
C SER A 37 15.59 4.69 -3.36
N THR A 38 14.65 5.46 -2.81
CA THR A 38 13.28 5.01 -2.62
C THR A 38 12.72 4.83 -4.03
N TYR A 39 13.00 3.67 -4.64
CA TYR A 39 12.18 3.16 -5.71
C TYR A 39 10.77 3.15 -5.15
N GLY A 40 9.81 3.69 -5.89
CA GLY A 40 8.41 3.69 -5.52
C GLY A 40 7.89 2.25 -5.47
N TYR A 41 8.25 1.54 -4.42
CA TYR A 41 7.96 0.13 -4.26
C TYR A 41 6.47 -0.01 -3.95
N ASP A 42 5.73 -0.74 -4.81
CA ASP A 42 4.38 -1.17 -4.50
C ASP A 42 4.46 -2.55 -3.82
N PRO A 43 4.17 -2.66 -2.51
CA PRO A 43 4.25 -3.95 -1.82
C PRO A 43 3.27 -5.00 -2.34
N LEU A 44 2.24 -4.56 -3.10
CA LEU A 44 1.27 -5.44 -3.74
C LEU A 44 1.63 -5.79 -5.19
N ASP A 45 2.73 -5.29 -5.75
CA ASP A 45 3.27 -5.67 -7.07
C ASP A 45 4.75 -5.31 -7.21
N PRO A 46 5.64 -5.96 -6.43
CA PRO A 46 7.03 -5.53 -6.30
C PRO A 46 7.85 -5.68 -7.57
N ASN A 47 7.43 -6.60 -8.46
CA ASN A 47 8.09 -6.85 -9.75
C ASN A 47 7.31 -6.23 -10.92
N GLY A 48 6.22 -5.51 -10.63
CA GLY A 48 5.36 -4.91 -11.64
C GLY A 48 6.04 -3.73 -12.31
N ASN A 49 6.24 -3.82 -13.63
CA ASN A 49 6.78 -2.73 -14.43
C ASN A 49 6.14 -2.69 -15.82
N ILE A 50 6.33 -1.57 -16.52
CA ILE A 50 6.08 -1.47 -17.95
C ILE A 50 7.44 -1.46 -18.64
N THR A 51 7.68 -2.39 -19.55
CA THR A 51 8.93 -2.46 -20.31
C THR A 51 8.68 -2.01 -21.73
N ILE A 52 9.44 -1.01 -22.18
CA ILE A 52 9.52 -0.61 -23.58
C ILE A 52 10.74 -1.29 -24.17
N LYS A 53 10.56 -1.97 -25.27
CA LYS A 53 11.56 -2.75 -25.95
C LYS A 53 11.78 -2.17 -27.33
N TRP A 54 13.03 -1.85 -27.63
CA TRP A 54 13.45 -1.27 -28.89
C TRP A 54 14.29 -2.27 -29.66
N ASP A 55 13.73 -2.82 -30.73
CA ASP A 55 14.37 -3.82 -31.58
C ASP A 55 14.79 -3.20 -32.91
N VAL A 56 16.08 -3.20 -33.23
CA VAL A 56 16.59 -2.78 -34.54
C VAL A 56 16.42 -3.95 -35.51
N MET A 57 15.53 -3.79 -36.47
CA MET A 57 15.20 -4.86 -37.42
C MET A 57 16.11 -4.81 -38.64
N HIS A 58 16.39 -3.61 -39.13
CA HIS A 58 17.25 -3.37 -40.27
C HIS A 58 17.96 -2.03 -40.09
N ASP A 59 19.22 -1.98 -40.50
CA ASP A 59 20.04 -0.79 -40.44
C ASP A 59 20.73 -0.62 -41.79
N ASP A 60 20.25 0.35 -42.57
CA ASP A 60 20.88 0.81 -43.80
C ASP A 60 21.63 2.10 -43.50
N GLN A 61 22.71 2.40 -44.24
CA GLN A 61 23.61 3.54 -44.00
C GLN A 61 22.90 4.91 -43.84
N ASN A 62 21.66 5.05 -44.33
CA ASN A 62 20.86 6.28 -44.23
C ASN A 62 19.58 6.14 -43.38
N THR A 63 19.07 4.92 -43.18
CA THR A 63 17.77 4.69 -42.53
C THR A 63 17.79 3.43 -41.69
N GLN A 64 17.21 3.52 -40.50
CA GLN A 64 17.09 2.40 -39.57
C GLN A 64 15.62 2.07 -39.34
N VAL A 65 15.26 0.81 -39.50
CA VAL A 65 13.90 0.31 -39.23
C VAL A 65 13.90 -0.32 -37.84
N VAL A 66 13.07 0.22 -36.97
CA VAL A 66 12.95 -0.24 -35.58
C VAL A 66 11.53 -0.70 -35.28
N ARG A 67 11.44 -1.75 -34.48
CA ARG A 67 10.18 -2.21 -33.88
C ARG A 67 10.20 -1.86 -32.41
N VAL A 68 9.22 -1.07 -31.98
CA VAL A 68 9.04 -0.71 -30.57
C VAL A 68 7.89 -1.53 -30.01
N SER A 69 8.12 -2.26 -28.92
CA SER A 69 7.11 -3.06 -28.23
C SER A 69 6.99 -2.61 -26.78
N ILE A 70 5.78 -2.38 -26.30
CA ILE A 70 5.49 -1.95 -24.93
C ILE A 70 4.77 -3.10 -24.24
N PHE A 71 5.26 -3.55 -23.10
CA PHE A 71 4.71 -4.66 -22.33
C PHE A 71 4.38 -4.20 -20.92
N ASN A 72 3.14 -4.43 -20.48
CA ASN A 72 2.71 -4.22 -19.12
C ASN A 72 2.85 -5.53 -18.32
N PHE A 73 3.87 -5.62 -17.48
CA PHE A 73 4.10 -6.77 -16.60
C PHE A 73 3.46 -6.62 -15.21
N GLN A 74 2.64 -5.58 -15.01
CA GLN A 74 1.97 -5.35 -13.73
C GLN A 74 0.81 -6.34 -13.54
N LEU A 75 0.62 -6.82 -12.31
CA LEU A 75 -0.37 -7.84 -12.00
C LEU A 75 -1.79 -7.30 -12.02
N PHE A 76 -2.01 -6.10 -11.47
CA PHE A 76 -3.32 -5.48 -11.35
C PHE A 76 -3.43 -4.07 -11.92
N ARG A 77 -2.33 -3.38 -12.25
CA ARG A 77 -2.43 -2.07 -12.90
C ARG A 77 -2.60 -2.26 -14.40
N HIS A 78 -3.58 -1.59 -14.98
CA HIS A 78 -3.79 -1.56 -16.42
C HIS A 78 -3.79 -0.10 -16.90
N VAL A 79 -3.53 0.08 -18.19
CA VAL A 79 -3.57 1.39 -18.85
C VAL A 79 -4.92 1.51 -19.55
N GLU A 80 -5.78 2.39 -19.06
CA GLU A 80 -7.07 2.73 -19.67
C GLU A 80 -6.93 3.79 -20.77
N GLN A 81 -8.00 4.01 -21.54
CA GLN A 81 -8.11 5.15 -22.46
C GLN A 81 -7.95 6.49 -21.69
N PRO A 82 -7.19 7.47 -22.22
CA PRO A 82 -6.73 7.65 -23.61
C PRO A 82 -5.49 6.82 -24.02
N GLY A 83 -4.99 5.97 -23.14
CA GLY A 83 -3.86 5.08 -23.42
C GLY A 83 -2.52 5.69 -23.03
N TRP A 84 -1.45 4.96 -23.32
CA TRP A 84 -0.08 5.47 -23.16
C TRP A 84 0.24 6.53 -24.24
N LYS A 85 1.10 7.49 -23.88
CA LYS A 85 1.63 8.53 -24.77
C LYS A 85 3.14 8.47 -24.70
N LEU A 86 3.75 7.72 -25.60
CA LEU A 86 5.19 7.44 -25.55
C LEU A 86 5.98 8.62 -26.11
N THR A 87 6.99 9.05 -25.37
CA THR A 87 7.87 10.16 -25.72
C THR A 87 9.32 9.79 -25.41
N TRP A 88 10.25 10.37 -26.15
CA TRP A 88 11.69 10.31 -25.91
C TRP A 88 12.35 11.53 -26.54
N ASN A 89 13.63 11.75 -26.28
CA ASN A 89 14.41 12.82 -26.85
C ASN A 89 15.48 12.27 -27.80
N TRP A 90 15.50 12.78 -29.03
CA TRP A 90 16.56 12.51 -29.99
C TRP A 90 17.89 13.15 -29.56
N THR A 91 18.98 12.41 -29.71
CA THR A 91 20.31 12.87 -29.33
C THR A 91 20.96 13.72 -30.43
N GLY A 92 20.63 13.44 -31.70
CA GLY A 92 21.05 14.20 -32.86
C GLY A 92 19.86 14.77 -33.65
N ASP A 93 20.04 14.89 -34.96
CA ASP A 93 19.05 15.42 -35.91
C ASP A 93 18.28 14.27 -36.59
N GLU A 94 17.86 13.29 -35.77
CA GLU A 94 17.05 12.18 -36.23
C GLU A 94 15.59 12.58 -36.47
N VAL A 95 14.98 12.02 -37.51
CA VAL A 95 13.57 12.22 -37.86
C VAL A 95 12.89 10.90 -38.16
N ILE A 96 11.57 10.88 -38.03
CA ILE A 96 10.74 9.72 -38.35
C ILE A 96 10.21 9.88 -39.78
N TRP A 97 10.60 8.97 -40.67
CA TRP A 97 10.16 8.98 -42.08
C TRP A 97 8.81 8.31 -42.29
N ASP A 98 8.60 7.17 -41.62
CA ASP A 98 7.37 6.39 -41.75
C ASP A 98 7.05 5.66 -40.44
N MET A 99 5.76 5.40 -40.20
CA MET A 99 5.28 4.75 -38.99
C MET A 99 4.06 3.86 -39.28
N THR A 100 4.06 2.66 -38.71
CA THR A 100 2.95 1.70 -38.80
C THR A 100 2.64 1.12 -37.43
N GLY A 101 1.35 0.94 -37.12
CA GLY A 101 0.84 0.48 -35.83
C GLY A 101 0.62 1.58 -34.78
N ALA A 102 1.27 2.73 -34.93
CA ALA A 102 1.11 3.93 -34.11
C ALA A 102 1.19 5.18 -34.98
N GLU A 103 0.89 6.34 -34.41
CA GLU A 103 0.95 7.64 -35.09
C GLU A 103 1.47 8.73 -34.16
N THR A 104 2.16 9.73 -34.72
CA THR A 104 2.60 10.91 -33.97
C THR A 104 1.45 11.91 -33.82
N THR A 105 1.37 12.60 -32.68
CA THR A 105 0.30 13.59 -32.46
C THR A 105 0.52 14.86 -33.28
N GLU A 106 1.78 15.24 -33.48
CA GLU A 106 2.19 16.43 -34.24
C GLU A 106 3.34 16.08 -35.18
N GLN A 107 3.36 16.69 -36.36
CA GLN A 107 4.43 16.50 -37.35
C GLN A 107 5.68 17.36 -37.02
N GLY A 108 5.51 18.47 -36.31
CA GLY A 108 6.60 19.37 -35.98
C GLY A 108 7.06 20.30 -37.11
N ASN A 109 8.15 21.03 -36.88
CA ASN A 109 8.71 21.95 -37.86
C ASN A 109 9.69 21.26 -38.82
N CYS A 110 9.16 20.68 -39.91
CA CYS A 110 9.95 20.05 -40.97
C CYS A 110 10.54 21.02 -42.01
N SER A 111 10.58 22.34 -41.77
CA SER A 111 10.99 23.33 -42.79
C SER A 111 12.42 23.16 -43.33
N ALA A 112 13.27 22.44 -42.60
CA ALA A 112 14.61 22.10 -43.05
C ALA A 112 14.62 21.16 -44.28
N PHE A 113 13.58 20.32 -44.44
CA PHE A 113 13.44 19.37 -45.55
C PHE A 113 12.76 20.05 -46.75
N LYS A 114 13.56 20.50 -47.72
CA LYS A 114 13.08 21.15 -48.95
C LYS A 114 12.57 20.16 -50.02
N SER A 115 12.33 18.89 -49.66
CA SER A 115 11.92 17.80 -50.56
C SER A 115 10.41 17.76 -50.81
N LYS A 116 9.98 17.09 -51.90
CA LYS A 116 8.55 16.85 -52.20
C LYS A 116 7.85 15.91 -51.21
N GLN A 117 8.63 15.05 -50.55
CA GLN A 117 8.16 14.15 -49.49
C GLN A 117 8.73 14.62 -48.17
N LEU A 118 7.85 14.97 -47.24
CA LEU A 118 8.18 15.40 -45.89
C LEU A 118 8.25 14.17 -44.97
N PRO A 119 9.12 14.17 -43.95
CA PRO A 119 9.10 13.16 -42.90
C PRO A 119 7.76 13.13 -42.17
N HIS A 120 7.42 11.98 -41.60
CA HIS A 120 6.23 11.80 -40.77
C HIS A 120 6.27 12.68 -39.50
N CYS A 121 7.44 12.82 -38.87
CA CYS A 121 7.64 13.71 -37.73
C CYS A 121 9.09 14.22 -37.66
N CYS A 122 9.24 15.53 -37.44
CA CYS A 122 10.52 16.23 -37.32
C CYS A 122 10.76 16.81 -35.92
N ASP A 123 9.88 16.53 -34.96
CA ASP A 123 10.06 17.02 -33.60
C ASP A 123 11.20 16.27 -32.91
N ARG A 124 12.02 17.03 -32.18
CA ARG A 124 13.12 16.47 -31.37
C ARG A 124 12.60 15.58 -30.24
N GLN A 125 11.40 15.87 -29.76
CA GLN A 125 10.69 15.09 -28.74
C GLN A 125 9.32 14.66 -29.29
N PRO A 126 9.25 13.58 -30.09
CA PRO A 126 7.99 13.13 -30.66
C PRO A 126 7.07 12.57 -29.56
N VAL A 127 5.76 12.78 -29.74
CA VAL A 127 4.71 12.17 -28.91
C VAL A 127 3.95 11.16 -29.76
N ILE A 128 4.00 9.90 -29.34
CA ILE A 128 3.44 8.78 -30.09
C ILE A 128 2.26 8.17 -29.35
N VAL A 129 1.20 7.94 -30.11
CA VAL A 129 -0.04 7.32 -29.65
C VAL A 129 -0.33 6.08 -30.50
N ASP A 130 -0.89 5.07 -29.87
CA ASP A 130 -1.35 3.88 -30.56
C ASP A 130 -2.55 4.19 -31.46
N LEU A 131 -2.67 3.46 -32.57
CA LEU A 131 -3.84 3.59 -33.44
C LEU A 131 -5.09 3.01 -32.75
N LEU A 132 -6.25 3.60 -33.06
CA LEU A 132 -7.54 3.12 -32.55
C LEU A 132 -7.92 1.75 -33.15
N PRO A 133 -8.74 0.94 -32.44
CA PRO A 133 -9.30 -0.29 -32.99
C PRO A 133 -10.04 -0.03 -34.31
N GLY A 134 -9.77 -0.84 -35.33
CA GLY A 134 -10.37 -0.69 -36.67
C GLY A 134 -9.50 0.08 -37.67
N ALA A 135 -8.25 0.40 -37.34
CA ALA A 135 -7.26 0.94 -38.28
C ALA A 135 -7.16 0.07 -39.56
N PRO A 136 -6.83 0.64 -40.73
CA PRO A 136 -6.76 -0.12 -41.98
C PRO A 136 -5.59 -1.13 -41.97
N PHE A 137 -5.77 -2.28 -42.61
CA PHE A 137 -4.82 -3.41 -42.56
C PHE A 137 -3.38 -3.05 -42.98
N ASN A 138 -3.22 -2.09 -43.90
CA ASN A 138 -1.91 -1.61 -44.35
C ASN A 138 -1.14 -0.79 -43.30
N LYS A 139 -1.83 -0.28 -42.27
CA LYS A 139 -1.24 0.45 -41.16
C LYS A 139 -1.11 -0.40 -39.89
N GLN A 140 -1.50 -1.66 -39.90
CA GLN A 140 -1.48 -2.52 -38.72
C GLN A 140 -0.16 -3.28 -38.56
N VAL A 141 0.25 -3.47 -37.31
CA VAL A 141 1.38 -4.33 -36.90
C VAL A 141 0.86 -5.35 -35.88
N ALA A 142 1.55 -6.49 -35.72
CA ALA A 142 1.22 -7.47 -34.69
C ALA A 142 1.08 -6.80 -33.30
N ASN A 143 0.04 -7.14 -32.55
CA ASN A 143 -0.27 -6.57 -31.23
C ASN A 143 -0.54 -5.05 -31.17
N CYS A 144 -0.59 -4.31 -32.29
CA CYS A 144 -1.37 -3.06 -32.37
C CYS A 144 -2.88 -3.44 -32.47
N CYS A 145 -3.87 -2.58 -32.56
CA CYS A 145 -3.96 -1.13 -32.54
C CYS A 145 -5.14 -0.93 -31.58
N LYS A 146 -4.84 -0.70 -30.30
CA LYS A 146 -5.79 -0.87 -29.20
C LYS A 146 -6.16 0.47 -28.57
N GLY A 147 -5.80 1.58 -29.22
CA GLY A 147 -5.95 2.92 -28.66
C GLY A 147 -5.15 3.10 -27.38
N GLY A 148 -4.01 2.41 -27.25
CA GLY A 148 -3.05 2.60 -26.16
C GLY A 148 -3.44 1.89 -24.86
N VAL A 149 -4.48 1.06 -24.89
CA VAL A 149 -4.92 0.25 -23.75
C VAL A 149 -3.98 -0.94 -23.56
N LEU A 150 -3.47 -1.11 -22.33
CA LEU A 150 -2.64 -2.25 -21.92
C LEU A 150 -3.27 -2.92 -20.70
N SER A 151 -3.74 -4.16 -20.85
CA SER A 151 -4.28 -4.93 -19.73
C SER A 151 -3.20 -5.27 -18.71
N SER A 152 -3.60 -5.49 -17.45
CA SER A 152 -2.75 -6.15 -16.46
C SER A 152 -2.56 -7.63 -16.81
N MET A 153 -1.50 -8.23 -16.29
CA MET A 153 -1.19 -9.65 -16.47
C MET A 153 -2.25 -10.58 -15.89
N THR A 154 -2.96 -10.17 -14.84
CA THR A 154 -3.93 -11.04 -14.16
C THR A 154 -5.30 -11.02 -14.85
N GLN A 155 -5.72 -9.87 -15.38
CA GLN A 155 -6.98 -9.71 -16.10
C GLN A 155 -6.94 -10.40 -17.46
N ASN A 156 -6.00 -9.99 -18.32
CA ASN A 156 -5.89 -10.52 -19.68
C ASN A 156 -4.42 -10.56 -20.18
N PRO A 157 -3.76 -11.73 -20.05
CA PRO A 157 -2.39 -11.95 -20.54
C PRO A 157 -2.23 -11.87 -22.07
N SER A 158 -3.29 -11.75 -22.85
CA SER A 158 -3.22 -11.59 -24.31
C SER A 158 -3.21 -10.12 -24.74
N LYS A 159 -3.65 -9.20 -23.87
CA LYS A 159 -3.76 -7.76 -24.16
C LYS A 159 -2.75 -6.90 -23.38
N TYR A 160 -1.72 -7.50 -22.79
CA TYR A 160 -0.70 -6.79 -21.99
C TYR A 160 0.36 -6.06 -22.82
N GLY A 161 0.43 -6.32 -24.13
CA GLY A 161 1.44 -5.73 -25.03
C GLY A 161 0.86 -4.94 -26.19
N ALA A 162 1.58 -3.90 -26.61
CA ALA A 162 1.37 -3.14 -27.85
C ALA A 162 2.67 -3.07 -28.65
N SER A 163 2.61 -2.99 -29.97
CA SER A 163 3.82 -2.77 -30.77
C SER A 163 3.57 -1.97 -32.03
N PHE A 164 4.58 -1.23 -32.45
CA PHE A 164 4.59 -0.43 -33.68
C PHE A 164 5.97 -0.48 -34.33
N GLN A 165 6.03 -0.11 -35.60
CA GLN A 165 7.27 -0.02 -36.36
C GLN A 165 7.45 1.38 -36.91
N MET A 166 8.68 1.83 -36.97
CA MET A 166 9.01 3.12 -37.57
C MET A 166 10.35 3.07 -38.28
N THR A 167 10.46 3.94 -39.28
CA THR A 167 11.69 4.15 -40.05
C THR A 167 12.30 5.48 -39.62
N ILE A 168 13.49 5.41 -39.04
CA ILE A 168 14.26 6.55 -38.57
C ILE A 168 15.29 6.91 -39.65
N GLY A 169 15.53 8.19 -39.87
CA GLY A 169 16.65 8.64 -40.68
C GLY A 169 17.24 9.93 -40.11
N SER A 170 18.39 10.33 -40.66
CA SER A 170 19.06 11.58 -40.26
C SER A 170 18.87 12.67 -41.32
N PHE A 171 18.73 13.91 -40.88
CA PHE A 171 18.73 15.08 -41.76
C PHE A 171 20.03 15.18 -42.59
N ASN A 172 21.20 15.00 -41.97
CA ASN A 172 22.50 15.17 -42.63
C ASN A 172 22.74 14.14 -43.74
N ALA A 173 22.26 12.91 -43.57
CA ALA A 173 22.29 11.87 -44.60
C ALA A 173 21.45 12.23 -45.84
N SER A 174 20.37 13.01 -45.65
CA SER A 174 19.46 13.40 -46.75
C SER A 174 19.91 14.65 -47.52
N VAL A 175 20.68 15.55 -46.90
CA VAL A 175 21.06 16.84 -47.51
C VAL A 175 22.46 16.85 -48.11
N ASN A 176 23.44 16.19 -47.48
CA ASN A 176 24.84 16.31 -47.90
C ASN A 176 25.35 15.15 -48.77
N GLY A 177 24.57 14.07 -48.93
CA GLY A 177 25.01 12.88 -49.67
C GLY A 177 26.29 12.25 -49.13
N THR A 178 26.72 12.65 -47.93
CA THR A 178 27.91 12.14 -47.24
C THR A 178 27.55 10.78 -46.66
N THR A 179 27.84 9.73 -47.44
CA THR A 179 27.84 8.34 -47.01
C THR A 179 28.88 8.16 -45.91
N GLY A 180 28.49 8.22 -44.63
CA GLY A 180 29.43 7.91 -43.55
C GLY A 180 29.10 8.36 -42.13
N GLU A 181 28.11 9.24 -41.90
CA GLU A 181 27.71 9.58 -40.54
C GLU A 181 26.59 8.63 -40.07
N ALA A 182 26.99 7.60 -39.33
CA ALA A 182 26.07 6.68 -38.67
C ALA A 182 25.09 7.46 -37.76
N LEU A 183 23.85 6.96 -37.65
CA LEU A 183 22.86 7.45 -36.67
C LEU A 183 23.53 7.55 -35.30
N THR A 184 23.65 8.78 -34.79
CA THR A 184 24.75 9.14 -33.89
C THR A 184 24.40 8.91 -32.41
N GLY A 185 23.15 8.56 -32.10
CA GLY A 185 22.84 8.08 -30.76
C GLY A 185 21.50 7.40 -30.61
N PHE A 186 21.46 6.50 -29.63
CA PHE A 186 20.23 5.90 -29.14
C PHE A 186 19.42 6.97 -28.38
N PRO A 187 18.10 7.08 -28.61
CA PRO A 187 17.26 8.07 -27.94
C PRO A 187 17.32 7.96 -26.41
N GLN A 188 17.15 9.09 -25.73
CA GLN A 188 17.25 9.17 -24.27
C GLN A 188 15.98 9.78 -23.66
N ASN A 189 15.85 9.75 -22.34
CA ASN A 189 14.73 10.37 -21.60
C ASN A 189 13.35 9.86 -22.04
N PHE A 190 13.15 8.55 -22.02
CA PHE A 190 11.86 7.95 -22.30
C PHE A 190 10.82 8.34 -21.25
N SER A 191 9.59 8.62 -21.68
CA SER A 191 8.44 8.79 -20.81
C SER A 191 7.20 8.18 -21.46
N ILE A 192 6.46 7.40 -20.69
CA ILE A 192 5.25 6.69 -21.14
C ILE A 192 3.98 7.57 -21.07
N GLY A 193 4.10 8.81 -20.56
CA GLY A 193 2.97 9.75 -20.48
C GLY A 193 1.88 9.36 -19.49
N LEU A 194 2.17 8.47 -18.54
CA LEU A 194 1.24 8.02 -17.50
C LEU A 194 1.63 8.61 -16.13
N PRO A 195 0.65 8.99 -15.29
CA PRO A 195 0.91 9.56 -13.97
C PRO A 195 1.57 8.54 -13.04
N GLY A 196 2.58 8.99 -12.28
CA GLY A 196 3.30 8.14 -11.33
C GLY A 196 4.33 7.17 -11.94
N TYR A 197 4.50 7.15 -13.27
CA TYR A 197 5.52 6.31 -13.91
C TYR A 197 6.83 7.08 -14.11
N THR A 198 7.95 6.38 -14.02
CA THR A 198 9.27 6.91 -14.34
C THR A 198 10.06 5.82 -15.04
N CYS A 199 10.59 6.15 -16.21
CA CYS A 199 11.41 5.23 -17.00
C CYS A 199 12.89 5.43 -16.67
N GLY A 200 13.61 4.32 -16.54
CA GLY A 200 15.04 4.31 -16.35
C GLY A 200 15.81 4.50 -17.66
N GLU A 201 17.14 4.46 -17.55
CA GLU A 201 18.03 4.50 -18.71
C GLU A 201 17.91 3.24 -19.57
N PRO A 202 18.13 3.34 -20.89
CA PRO A 202 18.10 2.18 -21.79
C PRO A 202 19.19 1.17 -21.49
N LEU A 203 18.81 -0.10 -21.35
CA LEU A 203 19.71 -1.21 -21.11
C LEU A 203 19.81 -2.09 -22.36
N GLN A 204 21.00 -2.25 -22.92
CA GLN A 204 21.22 -3.18 -24.03
C GLN A 204 21.11 -4.63 -23.54
N VAL A 205 20.33 -5.44 -24.25
CA VAL A 205 20.06 -6.84 -23.92
C VAL A 205 20.33 -7.74 -25.14
N PRO A 206 20.43 -9.07 -24.98
CA PRO A 206 20.63 -9.96 -26.12
C PRO A 206 19.57 -9.77 -27.20
N PRO A 207 19.94 -9.81 -28.50
CA PRO A 207 19.00 -9.54 -29.58
C PRO A 207 17.77 -10.44 -29.59
N SER A 208 16.62 -9.83 -29.80
CA SER A 208 15.33 -10.49 -29.87
C SER A 208 15.23 -11.50 -31.00
N LYS A 209 14.61 -12.64 -30.73
CA LYS A 209 14.30 -13.66 -31.75
C LYS A 209 12.82 -13.64 -32.05
N PHE A 210 12.48 -13.52 -33.32
CA PHE A 210 11.11 -13.58 -33.82
C PHE A 210 10.89 -14.92 -34.53
N ILE A 211 9.67 -15.45 -34.38
CA ILE A 211 9.27 -16.71 -34.98
C ILE A 211 8.29 -16.40 -36.11
N GLU A 212 8.64 -16.81 -37.31
CA GLU A 212 7.88 -16.62 -38.54
C GLU A 212 7.45 -17.99 -39.12
N ASP A 213 6.54 -17.97 -40.09
CA ASP A 213 6.07 -19.16 -40.82
C ASP A 213 5.59 -20.31 -39.90
N ARG A 214 4.77 -19.97 -38.89
CA ARG A 214 4.22 -20.93 -37.91
C ARG A 214 5.30 -21.75 -37.20
N GLY A 215 6.48 -21.19 -36.96
CA GLY A 215 7.56 -21.88 -36.24
C GLY A 215 8.73 -22.33 -37.10
N ARG A 216 8.62 -22.25 -38.43
CA ARG A 216 9.63 -22.79 -39.35
C ARG A 216 10.83 -21.87 -39.55
N ARG A 217 10.63 -20.56 -39.46
CA ARG A 217 11.68 -19.56 -39.62
C ARG A 217 11.90 -18.81 -38.31
N ARG A 218 13.17 -18.55 -37.98
CA ARG A 218 13.56 -17.69 -36.88
C ARG A 218 14.37 -16.53 -37.45
N THR A 219 13.91 -15.32 -37.23
CA THR A 219 14.62 -14.08 -37.52
C THR A 219 15.08 -13.46 -36.21
N GLN A 220 16.08 -12.58 -36.26
CA GLN A 220 16.56 -11.89 -35.06
C GLN A 220 16.75 -10.41 -35.35
N ALA A 221 16.55 -9.57 -34.34
CA ALA A 221 16.97 -8.18 -34.37
C ALA A 221 18.50 -8.10 -34.46
N LEU A 222 19.01 -6.99 -34.97
CA LEU A 222 20.44 -6.66 -34.95
C LEU A 222 20.86 -6.33 -33.51
N ASP A 223 20.11 -5.42 -32.88
CA ASP A 223 20.30 -4.99 -31.51
C ASP A 223 18.95 -4.79 -30.80
N THR A 224 18.95 -4.97 -29.48
CA THR A 224 17.77 -4.80 -28.63
C THR A 224 18.12 -4.01 -27.38
N TRP A 225 17.30 -3.00 -27.07
CA TRP A 225 17.35 -2.27 -25.80
C TRP A 225 16.04 -2.40 -25.04
N ASN A 226 16.14 -2.54 -23.73
CA ASN A 226 15.02 -2.53 -22.80
C ASN A 226 15.06 -1.27 -21.94
N ILE A 227 13.92 -0.60 -21.87
CA ILE A 227 13.68 0.55 -21.02
C ILE A 227 12.59 0.12 -20.02
N THR A 228 12.92 0.13 -18.74
CA THR A 228 11.98 -0.26 -17.69
C THR A 228 11.37 0.97 -17.05
N CYS A 229 10.05 1.08 -17.09
CA CYS A 229 9.26 2.09 -16.42
C CYS A 229 8.62 1.52 -15.16
N SER A 230 9.03 2.03 -14.00
CA SER A 230 8.48 1.67 -12.70
C SER A 230 7.41 2.67 -12.27
N TYR A 231 6.35 2.17 -11.65
CA TYR A 231 5.34 3.00 -11.00
C TYR A 231 5.82 3.44 -9.62
N SER A 232 5.46 4.65 -9.19
CA SER A 232 5.74 5.17 -7.84
C SER A 232 4.50 5.86 -7.27
N GLN A 233 4.02 5.37 -6.14
CA GLN A 233 2.86 5.95 -5.43
C GLN A 233 3.12 7.41 -5.01
N PHE A 234 4.37 7.78 -4.71
CA PHE A 234 4.74 9.15 -4.33
C PHE A 234 4.70 10.15 -5.49
N ARG A 235 4.89 9.66 -6.73
CA ARG A 235 4.80 10.46 -7.96
C ARG A 235 3.42 10.42 -8.59
N ALA A 236 2.59 9.45 -8.21
CA ALA A 236 1.21 9.38 -8.63
C ALA A 236 0.41 10.52 -8.00
N THR A 237 -0.74 10.85 -8.59
CA THR A 237 -1.60 11.95 -8.14
C THR A 237 -1.90 11.79 -6.64
N PRO A 238 -1.62 12.81 -5.79
CA PRO A 238 -1.80 12.69 -4.34
C PRO A 238 -3.27 12.64 -3.92
N THR A 239 -4.19 12.99 -4.82
CA THR A 239 -5.63 12.97 -4.56
C THR A 239 -6.18 11.57 -4.83
N PRO A 240 -6.76 10.89 -3.82
CA PRO A 240 -7.40 9.61 -4.04
C PRO A 240 -8.62 9.78 -4.95
N THR A 241 -9.00 8.73 -5.66
CA THR A 241 -10.14 8.73 -6.60
C THR A 241 -11.30 7.87 -6.10
N CYS A 242 -11.12 7.14 -5.01
CA CYS A 242 -12.12 6.25 -4.48
C CYS A 242 -12.21 6.30 -2.95
N CYS A 243 -13.39 6.01 -2.44
CA CYS A 243 -13.65 5.88 -1.01
C CYS A 243 -14.46 4.61 -0.72
N VAL A 244 -14.35 4.13 0.51
CA VAL A 244 -15.03 2.93 0.99
C VAL A 244 -16.08 3.28 2.04
N SER A 245 -17.23 2.65 1.94
CA SER A 245 -18.30 2.69 2.94
C SER A 245 -18.58 1.27 3.43
N LEU A 246 -18.86 1.14 4.73
CA LEU A 246 -18.94 -0.16 5.41
C LEU A 246 -20.32 -0.33 6.06
N SER A 247 -20.85 -1.53 6.02
CA SER A 247 -22.09 -1.88 6.73
C SER A 247 -22.09 -3.36 7.09
N ALA A 248 -22.91 -3.74 8.07
CA ALA A 248 -23.05 -5.12 8.49
C ALA A 248 -24.48 -5.41 8.95
N PHE A 249 -24.91 -6.67 8.80
CA PHE A 249 -26.27 -7.11 9.17
C PHE A 249 -26.60 -6.97 10.65
N TYR A 250 -25.58 -6.90 11.51
CA TYR A 250 -25.75 -6.74 12.94
C TYR A 250 -25.77 -5.28 13.38
N ASN A 251 -25.57 -4.31 12.48
CA ASN A 251 -25.53 -2.90 12.84
C ASN A 251 -26.34 -2.07 11.83
N ASP A 252 -27.37 -1.39 12.32
CA ASP A 252 -28.28 -0.59 11.48
C ASP A 252 -27.62 0.67 10.91
N THR A 253 -26.47 1.09 11.46
CA THR A 253 -25.74 2.26 10.98
C THR A 253 -24.79 1.90 9.84
N ILE A 254 -24.97 2.58 8.70
CA ILE A 254 -24.02 2.52 7.59
C ILE A 254 -22.91 3.53 7.87
N ILE A 255 -21.67 3.06 7.86
CA ILE A 255 -20.50 3.90 8.00
C ILE A 255 -20.17 4.49 6.62
N PRO A 256 -20.40 5.79 6.41
CA PRO A 256 -20.21 6.40 5.10
C PRO A 256 -18.72 6.56 4.79
N CYS A 257 -18.41 6.90 3.55
CA CYS A 257 -17.07 7.38 3.22
C CYS A 257 -16.70 8.59 4.10
N PRO A 258 -15.43 8.72 4.51
CA PRO A 258 -14.96 9.90 5.22
C PRO A 258 -15.26 11.19 4.45
N LYS A 259 -15.56 12.27 5.17
CA LYS A 259 -15.82 13.57 4.54
C LYS A 259 -14.54 14.06 3.86
N CYS A 260 -14.70 14.70 2.71
CA CYS A 260 -13.59 15.22 1.89
C CYS A 260 -12.50 14.20 1.54
N SER A 261 -12.84 12.93 1.30
CA SER A 261 -11.83 11.93 0.90
C SER A 261 -11.08 12.33 -0.36
N CYS A 262 -11.78 12.76 -1.42
CA CYS A 262 -11.15 13.09 -2.71
C CYS A 262 -11.06 14.60 -2.96
N ALA A 263 -12.08 15.35 -2.53
CA ALA A 263 -12.09 16.82 -2.55
C ALA A 263 -13.10 17.38 -1.52
N CYS A 264 -12.95 18.64 -1.13
CA CYS A 264 -13.96 19.34 -0.33
C CYS A 264 -14.81 20.28 -1.18
N GLN A 265 -16.10 20.37 -0.86
CA GLN A 265 -16.99 21.39 -1.42
C GLN A 265 -16.47 22.78 -1.04
N GLY A 266 -16.35 23.68 -2.03
CA GLY A 266 -15.81 25.04 -1.85
C GLY A 266 -14.38 25.24 -2.34
N GLN A 267 -13.67 24.18 -2.76
CA GLN A 267 -12.40 24.31 -3.48
C GLN A 267 -12.64 24.62 -4.98
N PRO A 268 -11.81 25.48 -5.62
CA PRO A 268 -11.99 25.86 -7.03
C PRO A 268 -11.96 24.69 -8.01
N THR A 269 -11.22 23.63 -7.67
CA THR A 269 -11.03 22.41 -8.46
C THR A 269 -12.14 21.37 -8.26
N ALA A 270 -13.02 21.56 -7.28
CA ALA A 270 -14.01 20.56 -6.85
C ALA A 270 -15.42 20.91 -7.37
N LYS A 271 -15.63 20.81 -8.69
CA LYS A 271 -16.96 20.98 -9.30
C LYS A 271 -17.77 19.70 -9.15
N CYS A 272 -19.01 19.80 -8.67
CA CYS A 272 -19.95 18.70 -8.61
C CYS A 272 -21.34 19.11 -9.10
N ILE A 273 -22.14 18.10 -9.45
CA ILE A 273 -23.52 18.28 -9.93
C ILE A 273 -24.49 17.74 -8.87
N ASN A 274 -25.52 18.51 -8.55
CA ASN A 274 -26.58 18.05 -7.66
C ASN A 274 -27.57 17.14 -8.40
N PRO A 275 -28.25 16.21 -7.70
CA PRO A 275 -29.28 15.38 -8.31
C PRO A 275 -30.38 16.23 -8.97
N GLY A 276 -30.54 16.11 -10.29
CA GLY A 276 -31.55 16.84 -11.07
C GLY A 276 -30.99 17.98 -11.95
N GLU A 277 -29.74 18.37 -11.76
CA GLU A 277 -29.04 19.29 -12.66
C GLU A 277 -28.44 18.53 -13.86
N LEU A 278 -28.43 19.16 -15.03
CA LEU A 278 -27.84 18.58 -16.25
C LEU A 278 -26.31 18.75 -16.25
N PRO A 279 -25.53 17.74 -16.66
CA PRO A 279 -24.09 17.88 -16.77
C PRO A 279 -23.69 18.93 -17.82
N PRO A 280 -22.65 19.74 -17.57
CA PRO A 280 -22.14 20.71 -18.55
C PRO A 280 -21.42 20.06 -19.75
N VAL A 281 -21.38 18.72 -19.82
CA VAL A 281 -20.65 17.92 -20.83
C VAL A 281 -21.19 18.12 -22.26
N LEU A 282 -22.38 18.72 -22.44
CA LEU A 282 -22.92 19.07 -23.75
C LEU A 282 -22.17 20.23 -24.46
N GLN A 283 -21.08 20.78 -23.88
CA GLN A 283 -20.37 21.95 -24.41
C GLN A 283 -18.84 21.77 -24.58
N LEU A 284 -18.30 20.54 -24.54
CA LEU A 284 -16.85 20.36 -24.71
C LEU A 284 -16.43 20.42 -26.19
N HIS A 285 -15.53 21.36 -26.50
CA HIS A 285 -14.76 21.37 -27.75
C HIS A 285 -13.81 20.15 -27.79
N HIS A 286 -13.56 19.63 -28.99
CA HIS A 286 -12.93 18.32 -29.29
C HIS A 286 -11.53 18.03 -28.69
N ASN A 287 -10.87 18.98 -28.01
CA ASN A 287 -9.43 18.89 -27.69
C ASN A 287 -9.05 19.08 -26.19
N GLU A 288 -9.98 19.20 -25.25
CA GLU A 288 -9.64 19.21 -23.81
C GLU A 288 -10.10 17.93 -23.10
N GLU A 289 -9.20 17.30 -22.33
CA GLU A 289 -9.57 16.18 -21.44
C GLU A 289 -10.61 16.69 -20.43
N PRO A 290 -11.84 16.15 -20.46
CA PRO A 290 -12.91 16.72 -19.68
C PRO A 290 -12.65 16.47 -18.19
N GLN A 291 -12.57 17.56 -17.41
CA GLN A 291 -12.35 17.44 -15.98
C GLN A 291 -13.44 16.59 -15.34
N PRO A 292 -13.09 15.71 -14.38
CA PRO A 292 -14.04 14.77 -13.81
C PRO A 292 -15.13 15.53 -13.07
N VAL A 293 -16.34 15.53 -13.61
CA VAL A 293 -17.50 16.10 -12.93
C VAL A 293 -18.20 15.00 -12.16
N VAL A 294 -18.26 15.14 -10.84
CA VAL A 294 -18.79 14.11 -9.93
C VAL A 294 -20.15 14.52 -9.35
N ARG A 295 -20.93 13.55 -8.88
CA ARG A 295 -22.13 13.80 -8.08
C ARG A 295 -21.76 14.43 -6.74
N CYS A 296 -22.47 15.51 -6.38
CA CYS A 296 -22.27 16.17 -5.10
C CYS A 296 -22.56 15.19 -3.95
N THR A 297 -21.52 14.91 -3.18
CA THR A 297 -21.52 14.04 -2.00
C THR A 297 -20.55 14.60 -0.97
N PRO A 298 -20.65 14.24 0.33
CA PRO A 298 -19.73 14.75 1.35
C PRO A 298 -18.26 14.35 1.14
N HIS A 299 -17.99 13.30 0.37
CA HIS A 299 -16.64 12.75 0.12
C HIS A 299 -16.05 13.15 -1.25
N MET A 300 -16.91 13.56 -2.20
CA MET A 300 -16.55 14.06 -3.54
C MET A 300 -15.70 13.11 -4.39
N CYS A 301 -15.80 11.81 -4.15
CA CYS A 301 -15.03 10.80 -4.90
C CYS A 301 -15.77 10.34 -6.15
N PRO A 302 -15.09 10.18 -7.30
CA PRO A 302 -15.70 9.62 -8.50
C PRO A 302 -16.12 8.16 -8.33
N ILE A 303 -15.42 7.37 -7.52
CA ILE A 303 -15.80 5.98 -7.24
C ILE A 303 -16.14 5.81 -5.75
N ARG A 304 -17.25 5.12 -5.49
CA ARG A 304 -17.63 4.68 -4.15
C ARG A 304 -17.76 3.18 -4.11
N ILE A 305 -16.99 2.55 -3.23
CA ILE A 305 -17.06 1.12 -2.95
C ILE A 305 -17.85 0.91 -1.66
N HIS A 306 -18.81 0.00 -1.68
CA HIS A 306 -19.60 -0.38 -0.51
C HIS A 306 -19.35 -1.84 -0.17
N TRP A 307 -18.85 -2.08 1.03
CA TRP A 307 -18.63 -3.42 1.58
C TRP A 307 -19.69 -3.70 2.64
N HIS A 308 -20.59 -4.63 2.34
CA HIS A 308 -21.69 -4.99 3.20
C HIS A 308 -21.58 -6.45 3.66
N VAL A 309 -21.42 -6.67 4.97
CA VAL A 309 -21.49 -8.01 5.55
C VAL A 309 -22.95 -8.41 5.68
N MET A 310 -23.44 -9.27 4.79
CA MET A 310 -24.86 -9.60 4.67
C MET A 310 -25.35 -10.56 5.74
N LEU A 311 -24.66 -11.69 5.89
CA LEU A 311 -25.14 -12.82 6.69
C LEU A 311 -23.96 -13.69 7.10
N SER A 312 -24.11 -14.39 8.23
CA SER A 312 -23.15 -15.38 8.70
C SER A 312 -23.80 -16.74 8.92
N TYR A 313 -23.33 -17.74 8.19
CA TYR A 313 -23.72 -19.14 8.36
C TYR A 313 -22.74 -19.86 9.30
N LYS A 314 -22.99 -21.15 9.58
CA LYS A 314 -22.09 -21.95 10.43
C LYS A 314 -20.67 -22.04 9.87
N GLN A 315 -20.54 -22.38 8.59
CA GLN A 315 -19.25 -22.60 7.92
C GLN A 315 -18.80 -21.42 7.06
N TYR A 316 -19.73 -20.61 6.56
CA TYR A 316 -19.45 -19.54 5.60
C TYR A 316 -20.02 -18.22 6.08
N TRP A 317 -19.56 -17.13 5.48
CA TRP A 317 -20.20 -15.82 5.61
C TRP A 317 -20.29 -15.17 4.23
N ARG A 318 -21.29 -14.32 4.07
CA ARG A 318 -21.63 -13.69 2.80
C ARG A 318 -21.38 -12.20 2.88
N VAL A 319 -20.65 -11.69 1.90
CA VAL A 319 -20.39 -10.25 1.72
C VAL A 319 -20.98 -9.83 0.39
N LYS A 320 -21.64 -8.67 0.38
CA LYS A 320 -22.02 -7.98 -0.84
C LYS A 320 -21.08 -6.81 -1.05
N LEU A 321 -20.45 -6.78 -2.22
CA LEU A 321 -19.58 -5.70 -2.64
C LEU A 321 -20.28 -4.95 -3.78
N THR A 322 -20.33 -3.62 -3.69
CA THR A 322 -20.95 -2.75 -4.70
C THR A 322 -20.01 -1.63 -5.06
N ILE A 323 -19.68 -1.50 -6.35
CA ILE A 323 -18.88 -0.41 -6.89
C ILE A 323 -19.84 0.54 -7.60
N THR A 324 -19.85 1.80 -7.19
CA THR A 324 -20.71 2.84 -7.77
C THR A 324 -19.85 3.91 -8.43
N ASN A 325 -20.14 4.20 -9.69
CA ASN A 325 -19.56 5.33 -10.41
C ASN A 325 -20.40 6.59 -10.17
N LEU A 326 -19.76 7.60 -9.61
CA LEU A 326 -20.31 8.92 -9.32
C LEU A 326 -19.76 9.97 -10.30
N ASN A 327 -18.92 9.59 -11.26
CA ASN A 327 -18.42 10.44 -12.33
C ASN A 327 -19.44 10.51 -13.48
N PHE A 328 -19.76 11.71 -13.96
CA PHE A 328 -20.68 11.95 -15.07
C PHE A 328 -20.03 11.96 -16.45
N VAL A 329 -18.69 11.96 -16.49
CA VAL A 329 -17.89 12.15 -17.70
C VAL A 329 -17.19 10.85 -18.09
N LYS A 330 -16.70 10.10 -17.11
CA LYS A 330 -15.84 8.92 -17.32
C LYS A 330 -16.60 7.61 -17.11
N ASN A 331 -16.50 6.75 -18.12
CA ASN A 331 -16.77 5.32 -18.00
C ASN A 331 -15.47 4.57 -17.68
N TYR A 332 -15.55 3.52 -16.89
CA TYR A 332 -14.39 2.67 -16.59
C TYR A 332 -14.57 1.33 -17.31
N THR A 333 -13.69 1.06 -18.28
CA THR A 333 -13.66 -0.18 -19.06
C THR A 333 -12.56 -1.08 -18.52
N ASP A 334 -12.78 -2.40 -18.46
CA ASP A 334 -11.81 -3.35 -17.89
C ASP A 334 -11.43 -2.99 -16.44
N TRP A 335 -12.37 -2.43 -15.68
CA TRP A 335 -12.15 -2.04 -14.29
C TRP A 335 -11.72 -3.23 -13.44
N ASN A 336 -10.91 -2.97 -12.43
CA ASN A 336 -10.54 -3.95 -11.42
C ASN A 336 -10.54 -3.38 -10.01
N LEU A 337 -10.65 -4.29 -9.06
CA LEU A 337 -10.64 -4.02 -7.64
C LEU A 337 -9.70 -5.01 -6.96
N VAL A 338 -8.70 -4.51 -6.27
CA VAL A 338 -7.83 -5.33 -5.43
C VAL A 338 -8.24 -5.12 -3.99
N VAL A 339 -8.45 -6.22 -3.26
CA VAL A 339 -8.85 -6.21 -1.86
C VAL A 339 -7.85 -7.02 -1.06
N LEU A 340 -7.34 -6.42 0.01
CA LEU A 340 -6.56 -7.10 1.04
C LEU A 340 -7.49 -7.43 2.21
N HIS A 341 -7.73 -8.72 2.42
CA HIS A 341 -8.55 -9.21 3.50
C HIS A 341 -8.07 -10.62 3.91
N PRO A 342 -7.77 -10.88 5.21
CA PRO A 342 -7.22 -12.16 5.67
C PRO A 342 -7.99 -13.40 5.20
N ASN A 343 -9.32 -13.29 5.14
CA ASN A 343 -10.17 -14.40 4.71
C ASN A 343 -10.25 -14.66 3.19
N LEU A 344 -9.58 -13.87 2.35
CA LEU A 344 -9.48 -14.17 0.91
C LEU A 344 -8.60 -15.39 0.61
N LYS A 345 -7.89 -15.89 1.62
CA LYS A 345 -7.22 -17.20 1.57
C LYS A 345 -8.18 -18.37 1.34
N LYS A 346 -9.45 -18.25 1.78
CA LYS A 346 -10.48 -19.29 1.70
C LYS A 346 -11.76 -18.79 1.00
N VAL A 347 -11.61 -18.26 -0.21
CA VAL A 347 -12.76 -17.90 -1.06
C VAL A 347 -13.40 -19.16 -1.62
N THR A 348 -14.67 -19.38 -1.28
CA THR A 348 -15.44 -20.51 -1.82
C THR A 348 -16.05 -20.16 -3.18
N ARG A 349 -16.66 -18.99 -3.28
CA ARG A 349 -17.35 -18.57 -4.50
C ARG A 349 -17.45 -17.05 -4.61
N VAL A 350 -17.28 -16.55 -5.83
CA VAL A 350 -17.52 -15.16 -6.21
C VAL A 350 -18.63 -15.16 -7.25
N PHE A 351 -19.66 -14.35 -7.03
CA PHE A 351 -20.80 -14.25 -7.93
C PHE A 351 -20.65 -13.03 -8.82
N SER A 352 -20.99 -13.13 -10.11
CA SER A 352 -21.05 -11.99 -11.04
C SER A 352 -19.75 -11.26 -11.37
N PHE A 353 -18.62 -11.51 -10.68
CA PHE A 353 -17.28 -10.99 -11.02
C PHE A 353 -16.30 -12.15 -11.26
N ASN A 354 -15.24 -11.88 -12.02
CA ASN A 354 -14.06 -12.73 -12.05
C ASN A 354 -13.20 -12.50 -10.80
N TYR A 355 -12.54 -13.55 -10.32
CA TYR A 355 -11.68 -13.51 -9.14
C TYR A 355 -10.40 -14.29 -9.38
N LYS A 356 -9.27 -13.69 -8.99
CA LYS A 356 -7.98 -14.39 -8.89
C LYS A 356 -7.25 -13.95 -7.61
N PRO A 357 -6.67 -14.88 -6.84
CA PRO A 357 -5.79 -14.51 -5.75
C PRO A 357 -4.45 -13.97 -6.30
N ILE A 358 -3.88 -12.98 -5.61
CA ILE A 358 -2.54 -12.46 -5.91
C ILE A 358 -1.59 -12.99 -4.83
N ASN A 359 -0.78 -13.99 -5.20
CA ASN A 359 0.14 -14.66 -4.27
C ASN A 359 1.58 -14.20 -4.56
N GLN A 360 2.04 -13.17 -3.86
CA GLN A 360 3.37 -12.59 -4.14
C GLN A 360 4.49 -13.20 -3.31
N TYR A 361 4.16 -13.58 -2.07
CA TYR A 361 5.12 -14.08 -1.09
C TYR A 361 4.93 -15.58 -0.81
N GLY A 362 4.19 -16.30 -1.67
CA GLY A 362 3.96 -17.76 -1.62
C GLY A 362 3.13 -18.28 -0.44
N ALA A 363 3.20 -17.64 0.73
CA ALA A 363 2.54 -18.05 1.97
C ALA A 363 1.31 -17.19 2.35
N LEU A 364 1.21 -15.98 1.81
CA LEU A 364 0.16 -15.00 2.12
C LEU A 364 -0.74 -14.80 0.89
N ASN A 365 -1.93 -15.42 0.92
CA ASN A 365 -2.93 -15.35 -0.13
C ASN A 365 -4.11 -14.47 0.32
N ASP A 366 -3.80 -13.40 1.05
CA ASP A 366 -4.79 -12.54 1.70
C ASP A 366 -5.22 -11.39 0.77
N THR A 367 -4.68 -11.34 -0.44
CA THR A 367 -4.99 -10.35 -1.47
C THR A 367 -5.67 -11.02 -2.64
N GLY A 368 -6.78 -10.45 -3.08
CA GLY A 368 -7.51 -10.91 -4.26
C GLY A 368 -7.85 -9.77 -5.21
N ILE A 369 -7.78 -10.05 -6.51
CA ILE A 369 -8.26 -9.14 -7.55
C ILE A 369 -9.62 -9.61 -8.07
N PHE A 370 -10.52 -8.64 -8.20
CA PHE A 370 -11.83 -8.77 -8.79
C PHE A 370 -11.89 -7.92 -10.05
N TYR A 371 -12.50 -8.43 -11.10
CA TYR A 371 -12.67 -7.68 -12.35
C TYR A 371 -13.94 -8.10 -13.08
N GLY A 372 -14.38 -7.27 -14.01
CA GLY A 372 -15.59 -7.52 -14.80
C GLY A 372 -15.50 -8.78 -15.65
N ILE A 373 -16.67 -9.31 -16.00
CA ILE A 373 -16.87 -10.37 -16.98
C ILE A 373 -17.16 -9.70 -18.33
N GLU A 374 -16.41 -10.11 -19.34
CA GLU A 374 -16.53 -9.60 -20.71
C GLU A 374 -17.99 -9.69 -21.21
N TYR A 375 -18.49 -8.61 -21.82
CA TYR A 375 -19.86 -8.47 -22.32
C TYR A 375 -20.98 -8.52 -21.26
N TYR A 376 -20.65 -8.50 -19.97
CA TYR A 376 -21.65 -8.48 -18.89
C TYR A 376 -21.51 -7.27 -17.99
N ASN A 377 -20.34 -7.09 -17.38
CA ASN A 377 -20.06 -5.99 -16.46
C ASN A 377 -18.59 -5.57 -16.50
N ASP A 378 -17.92 -5.79 -17.62
CA ASP A 378 -16.60 -5.25 -17.98
C ASP A 378 -16.59 -3.73 -18.12
N MET A 379 -17.75 -3.10 -18.29
CA MET A 379 -17.91 -1.65 -18.30
C MET A 379 -18.70 -1.15 -17.08
N LEU A 380 -18.09 -0.26 -16.31
CA LEU A 380 -18.75 0.52 -15.27
C LEU A 380 -19.10 1.89 -15.85
N LEU A 381 -20.38 2.03 -16.22
CA LEU A 381 -20.93 3.23 -16.83
C LEU A 381 -20.92 4.42 -15.86
N GLN A 382 -20.99 5.63 -16.42
CA GLN A 382 -21.11 6.90 -15.72
C GLN A 382 -22.29 6.94 -14.73
N SER A 383 -22.28 7.96 -13.88
CA SER A 383 -23.28 8.12 -12.83
C SER A 383 -24.71 8.12 -13.37
N GLY A 384 -25.57 7.29 -12.76
CA GLY A 384 -26.94 7.07 -13.20
C GLY A 384 -27.54 5.81 -12.58
N LYS A 385 -28.70 5.38 -13.10
CA LYS A 385 -29.39 4.15 -12.63
C LYS A 385 -28.57 2.87 -12.86
N THR A 386 -27.74 2.87 -13.89
CA THR A 386 -26.88 1.74 -14.32
C THR A 386 -25.40 1.95 -13.98
N GLY A 387 -25.06 3.02 -13.25
CA GLY A 387 -23.68 3.36 -12.87
C GLY A 387 -23.18 2.58 -11.66
N ASN A 388 -23.57 1.31 -11.50
CA ASN A 388 -23.05 0.45 -10.45
C ASN A 388 -22.89 -1.00 -10.91
N VAL A 389 -21.95 -1.70 -10.27
CA VAL A 389 -21.74 -3.13 -10.42
C VAL A 389 -21.72 -3.77 -9.03
N GLN A 390 -22.28 -4.97 -8.91
CA GLN A 390 -22.44 -5.67 -7.64
C GLN A 390 -21.99 -7.12 -7.76
N THR A 391 -21.39 -7.62 -6.68
CA THR A 391 -21.02 -9.02 -6.51
C THR A 391 -21.38 -9.47 -5.11
N GLU A 392 -21.53 -10.78 -4.97
CA GLU A 392 -21.59 -11.44 -3.68
C GLU A 392 -20.39 -12.38 -3.55
N LEU A 393 -19.82 -12.41 -2.35
CA LEU A 393 -18.68 -13.24 -1.99
C LEU A 393 -19.15 -14.25 -0.94
N LEU A 394 -18.86 -15.52 -1.17
CA LEU A 394 -18.99 -16.57 -0.17
C LEU A 394 -17.61 -16.95 0.32
N LEU A 395 -17.37 -16.69 1.59
CA LEU A 395 -16.07 -16.87 2.23
C LEU A 395 -16.20 -17.93 3.32
N GLU A 396 -15.32 -18.93 3.31
CA GLU A 396 -15.29 -19.97 4.34
C GLU A 396 -14.66 -19.41 5.62
N LYS A 397 -15.22 -19.75 6.78
CA LYS A 397 -14.67 -19.33 8.07
C LYS A 397 -13.42 -20.14 8.37
N ASP A 398 -12.37 -19.46 8.86
CA ASP A 398 -11.16 -20.17 9.24
C ASP A 398 -11.40 -21.10 10.44
N THR A 399 -10.85 -22.31 10.39
CA THR A 399 -11.23 -23.46 11.25
C THR A 399 -10.59 -23.47 12.63
N GLY A 400 -9.98 -22.36 13.07
CA GLY A 400 -9.48 -22.21 14.44
C GLY A 400 -9.69 -20.80 14.92
N TRP A 401 -10.73 -20.55 15.72
CA TRP A 401 -11.02 -19.37 16.59
C TRP A 401 -10.72 -17.94 16.08
N LYS A 402 -10.27 -17.76 14.83
CA LYS A 402 -9.78 -16.50 14.24
C LYS A 402 -10.90 -15.68 13.62
N PHE A 403 -11.99 -16.33 13.18
CA PHE A 403 -13.16 -15.62 12.70
C PHE A 403 -13.90 -15.03 13.91
N SER A 404 -13.85 -13.70 14.04
CA SER A 404 -14.62 -12.94 15.01
C SER A 404 -15.33 -11.79 14.30
N PHE A 405 -16.45 -11.34 14.84
CA PHE A 405 -17.04 -10.05 14.44
C PHE A 405 -16.46 -8.87 15.23
N GLY A 406 -15.68 -9.15 16.28
CA GLY A 406 -14.95 -8.13 17.01
C GLY A 406 -13.77 -7.57 16.21
N GLU A 407 -13.34 -6.37 16.58
CA GLU A 407 -12.09 -5.75 16.08
C GLU A 407 -12.03 -5.57 14.55
N GLY A 408 -13.19 -5.47 13.90
CA GLY A 408 -13.25 -5.12 12.49
C GLY A 408 -12.82 -6.22 11.52
N TRP A 409 -12.68 -7.46 11.99
CA TRP A 409 -12.13 -8.57 11.21
C TRP A 409 -12.90 -8.86 9.90
N ALA A 410 -14.22 -8.64 9.87
CA ALA A 410 -15.06 -8.87 8.70
C ALA A 410 -14.92 -7.82 7.58
N PHE A 411 -14.07 -6.81 7.80
CA PHE A 411 -13.87 -5.69 6.90
C PHE A 411 -12.46 -5.73 6.28
N PRO A 412 -12.31 -5.23 5.04
CA PRO A 412 -11.03 -5.23 4.35
C PRO A 412 -10.03 -4.30 5.04
N ARG A 413 -8.75 -4.65 4.95
CA ARG A 413 -7.64 -3.84 5.48
C ARG A 413 -7.20 -2.78 4.48
N LYS A 414 -7.26 -3.11 3.18
CA LYS A 414 -6.91 -2.21 2.08
C LYS A 414 -7.75 -2.54 0.85
N ILE A 415 -8.13 -1.52 0.10
CA ILE A 415 -8.85 -1.65 -1.17
C ILE A 415 -8.22 -0.67 -2.15
N SER A 416 -7.96 -1.13 -3.37
CA SER A 416 -7.56 -0.27 -4.48
C SER A 416 -8.43 -0.52 -5.71
N PHE A 417 -8.82 0.55 -6.39
CA PHE A 417 -9.61 0.52 -7.62
C PHE A 417 -8.73 0.95 -8.79
N ASN A 418 -8.65 0.14 -9.85
CA ASN A 418 -7.73 0.35 -10.99
C ASN A 418 -6.27 0.62 -10.55
N GLY A 419 -5.88 0.05 -9.42
CA GLY A 419 -4.59 0.23 -8.78
C GLY A 419 -4.41 1.48 -7.92
N GLU A 420 -5.38 2.39 -7.86
CA GLU A 420 -5.33 3.54 -6.95
C GLU A 420 -5.93 3.18 -5.58
N GLU A 421 -5.24 3.55 -4.50
CA GLU A 421 -5.66 3.22 -3.15
C GLU A 421 -6.88 4.06 -2.71
N CYS A 422 -7.89 3.38 -2.17
CA CYS A 422 -9.12 4.01 -1.72
C CYS A 422 -9.04 4.40 -0.24
N VAL A 423 -9.67 5.53 0.11
CA VAL A 423 -9.79 5.95 1.50
C VAL A 423 -10.79 5.07 2.24
N ILE A 424 -10.32 4.35 3.26
CA ILE A 424 -11.15 3.50 4.13
C ILE A 424 -11.39 4.24 5.46
N PRO A 425 -12.59 4.14 6.08
CA PRO A 425 -12.84 4.64 7.42
C PRO A 425 -11.83 4.08 8.44
N GLN A 426 -11.56 4.81 9.51
CA GLN A 426 -10.71 4.27 10.58
C GLN A 426 -11.41 3.08 11.28
N PRO A 427 -10.65 2.08 11.78
CA PRO A 427 -11.21 0.91 12.45
C PRO A 427 -12.14 1.22 13.64
N ASP A 428 -11.94 2.35 14.32
CA ASP A 428 -12.79 2.78 15.45
C ASP A 428 -14.24 3.09 15.03
N TYR A 429 -14.46 3.38 13.75
CA TYR A 429 -15.80 3.63 13.20
C TYR A 429 -16.41 2.38 12.56
N TYR A 430 -15.72 1.23 12.56
CA TYR A 430 -16.28 0.05 11.90
C TYR A 430 -17.58 -0.39 12.57
N PRO A 431 -18.54 -0.96 11.81
CA PRO A 431 -19.74 -1.52 12.41
C PRO A 431 -19.37 -2.53 13.49
N THR A 432 -19.73 -2.24 14.74
CA THR A 432 -19.57 -3.17 15.85
C THR A 432 -20.86 -3.92 16.09
N LEU A 433 -20.77 -5.11 16.68
CA LEU A 433 -21.94 -5.77 17.25
C LEU A 433 -22.61 -4.79 18.23
N PRO A 434 -23.94 -4.71 18.26
CA PRO A 434 -24.65 -3.96 19.27
C PRO A 434 -24.19 -4.55 20.59
N ASN A 435 -23.80 -3.69 21.53
CA ASN A 435 -23.61 -4.09 22.92
C ASN A 435 -24.99 -4.46 23.49
N SER A 436 -25.54 -5.58 23.03
CA SER A 436 -26.77 -6.19 23.53
C SER A 436 -26.40 -7.32 24.47
N GLY A 437 -25.54 -7.04 25.42
CA GLY A 437 -25.93 -7.31 26.79
C GLY A 437 -26.53 -6.01 27.29
N PRO A 438 -27.76 -5.96 27.83
CA PRO A 438 -27.93 -4.99 28.88
C PRO A 438 -26.75 -5.26 29.82
N PHE A 439 -25.93 -4.26 30.11
CA PHE A 439 -25.51 -4.17 31.49
C PHE A 439 -26.83 -3.93 32.24
N THR A 440 -27.62 -4.98 32.43
CA THR A 440 -28.07 -5.26 33.77
C THR A 440 -26.75 -5.25 34.50
N ALA A 441 -26.47 -4.11 35.12
CA ALA A 441 -25.90 -4.18 36.42
C ALA A 441 -26.78 -5.23 37.12
N ILE A 442 -26.35 -6.49 37.07
CA ILE A 442 -26.29 -7.26 38.28
C ILE A 442 -25.41 -6.36 39.13
N ALA A 443 -26.04 -5.35 39.73
CA ALA A 443 -25.60 -4.83 40.99
C ALA A 443 -25.66 -6.09 41.83
N LEU A 444 -24.56 -6.86 41.80
CA LEU A 444 -24.23 -7.70 42.91
C LEU A 444 -24.29 -6.69 44.04
N PRO A 445 -25.31 -6.77 44.91
CA PRO A 445 -25.41 -5.81 46.00
C PRO A 445 -24.03 -5.81 46.66
N LEU A 446 -23.54 -4.66 47.12
CA LEU A 446 -22.24 -4.58 47.80
C LEU A 446 -22.05 -5.72 48.81
N SER A 447 -23.15 -6.20 49.40
CA SER A 447 -23.22 -7.40 50.24
C SER A 447 -22.74 -8.70 49.58
N LEU A 448 -22.94 -8.98 48.30
CA LEU A 448 -22.50 -10.21 47.62
C LEU A 448 -21.02 -10.13 47.18
N ILE A 449 -20.52 -8.95 46.79
CA ILE A 449 -19.09 -8.73 46.55
C ILE A 449 -18.32 -8.84 47.87
N VAL A 450 -18.88 -8.26 48.95
CA VAL A 450 -18.39 -8.45 50.31
C VAL A 450 -18.53 -9.92 50.72
N LEU A 451 -19.61 -10.63 50.37
CA LEU A 451 -19.76 -12.06 50.69
C LEU A 451 -18.72 -12.93 49.97
N ILE A 452 -18.43 -12.66 48.70
CA ILE A 452 -17.42 -13.40 47.92
C ILE A 452 -16.01 -13.08 48.47
N ALA A 453 -15.75 -11.84 48.87
CA ALA A 453 -14.52 -11.45 49.58
C ALA A 453 -14.43 -12.09 51.00
N PHE A 454 -15.56 -12.24 51.70
CA PHE A 454 -15.65 -12.92 53.00
C PHE A 454 -15.59 -14.44 52.87
N LEU A 455 -16.05 -15.04 51.76
CA LEU A 455 -15.98 -16.48 51.50
C LEU A 455 -14.61 -16.92 50.97
N ALA A 456 -13.84 -16.00 50.38
CA ALA A 456 -12.41 -16.17 50.12
C ALA A 456 -11.55 -16.12 51.41
N LYS A 457 -12.16 -15.89 52.59
CA LYS A 457 -11.50 -15.95 53.89
C LYS A 457 -11.32 -17.40 54.33
N ARG A 458 -10.18 -18.02 54.00
CA ARG A 458 -9.78 -19.29 54.64
C ARG A 458 -9.06 -18.97 55.96
N ARG A 459 -9.69 -19.35 57.08
CA ARG A 459 -9.17 -19.14 58.44
C ARG A 459 -7.91 -19.99 58.66
N ASN A 460 -6.75 -19.36 58.88
CA ASN A 460 -5.56 -20.01 59.44
C ASN A 460 -5.28 -19.48 60.86
N SER A 461 -4.62 -20.29 61.70
CA SER A 461 -4.72 -20.25 63.16
C SER A 461 -3.99 -19.11 63.90
N ASN A 462 -3.35 -18.16 63.20
CA ASN A 462 -2.41 -17.23 63.84
C ASN A 462 -2.77 -15.73 63.76
N GLY A 463 -4.02 -15.37 63.43
CA GLY A 463 -4.57 -14.04 63.76
C GLY A 463 -3.91 -12.82 63.08
N VAL A 464 -3.22 -12.99 61.96
CA VAL A 464 -2.73 -11.89 61.11
C VAL A 464 -3.60 -11.81 59.86
N GLU A 465 -4.06 -10.60 59.52
CA GLU A 465 -4.94 -10.32 58.38
C GLU A 465 -4.09 -10.04 57.13
N GLU A 466 -4.34 -10.77 56.03
CA GLU A 466 -3.59 -10.64 54.78
C GLU A 466 -4.52 -10.71 53.56
N TRP A 467 -4.26 -9.88 52.54
CA TRP A 467 -5.06 -9.73 51.31
C TRP A 467 -4.25 -10.20 50.09
N ASP A 468 -4.79 -11.17 49.31
CA ASP A 468 -4.09 -11.74 48.15
C ASP A 468 -4.45 -11.07 46.80
N MET A 469 -3.41 -10.87 45.97
CA MET A 469 -3.35 -10.60 44.51
C MET A 469 -3.50 -9.16 43.95
N PRO A 470 -2.40 -8.48 43.53
CA PRO A 470 -2.42 -7.07 43.08
C PRO A 470 -2.90 -6.81 41.64
N THR A 471 -2.68 -7.71 40.66
CA THR A 471 -3.09 -7.49 39.25
C THR A 471 -4.60 -7.63 39.04
N LEU A 472 -5.22 -8.61 39.70
CA LEU A 472 -6.66 -8.78 39.69
C LEU A 472 -7.35 -7.61 40.40
N MET A 473 -6.77 -7.12 41.50
CA MET A 473 -7.27 -5.97 42.24
C MET A 473 -7.21 -4.66 41.42
N MET A 474 -6.13 -4.42 40.67
CA MET A 474 -6.02 -3.26 39.79
C MET A 474 -7.04 -3.30 38.64
N LEU A 475 -7.27 -4.49 38.06
CA LEU A 475 -8.28 -4.69 37.02
C LEU A 475 -9.70 -4.52 37.59
N LEU A 476 -9.97 -5.03 38.79
CA LEU A 476 -11.24 -4.84 39.50
C LEU A 476 -11.48 -3.38 39.91
N LEU A 477 -10.43 -2.65 40.29
CA LEU A 477 -10.46 -1.20 40.54
C LEU A 477 -10.76 -0.41 39.25
N ALA A 478 -10.13 -0.77 38.13
CA ALA A 478 -10.41 -0.15 36.83
C ALA A 478 -11.85 -0.43 36.37
N ILE A 479 -12.33 -1.67 36.54
CA ILE A 479 -13.71 -2.07 36.21
C ILE A 479 -14.72 -1.35 37.11
N SER A 480 -14.49 -1.29 38.43
CA SER A 480 -15.37 -0.57 39.35
C SER A 480 -15.41 0.94 39.09
N LEU A 481 -14.27 1.56 38.77
CA LEU A 481 -14.18 2.97 38.42
C LEU A 481 -14.94 3.25 37.10
N PHE A 482 -14.79 2.38 36.11
CA PHE A 482 -15.53 2.42 34.84
C PHE A 482 -17.04 2.33 35.07
N MET A 483 -17.50 1.41 35.93
CA MET A 483 -18.91 1.23 36.25
C MET A 483 -19.51 2.42 37.05
N SER A 484 -18.68 3.20 37.76
CA SER A 484 -19.14 4.32 38.60
C SER A 484 -19.25 5.67 37.88
N LYS A 485 -18.55 5.87 36.75
CA LYS A 485 -18.43 7.18 36.09
C LYS A 485 -19.33 7.29 34.86
N LYS A 486 -20.34 8.16 34.94
CA LYS A 486 -21.31 8.46 33.86
C LYS A 486 -20.71 9.05 32.56
N GLY A 487 -19.39 9.30 32.50
CA GLY A 487 -18.69 9.84 31.33
C GLY A 487 -17.75 8.86 30.62
N ALA A 488 -17.72 7.59 31.03
CA ALA A 488 -16.86 6.59 30.40
C ALA A 488 -17.51 6.03 29.12
N GLN A 489 -16.88 6.22 27.96
CA GLN A 489 -17.38 5.73 26.66
C GLN A 489 -16.26 5.16 25.78
N GLY A 490 -16.54 4.03 25.13
CA GLY A 490 -15.61 3.34 24.24
C GLY A 490 -14.54 2.51 24.97
N ARG A 491 -13.41 2.26 24.29
CA ARG A 491 -12.32 1.43 24.83
C ARG A 491 -11.36 2.25 25.69
N TYR A 492 -10.80 1.60 26.72
CA TYR A 492 -9.77 2.13 27.62
C TYR A 492 -8.64 1.11 27.74
N LEU A 493 -7.42 1.59 27.55
CA LEU A 493 -6.23 0.78 27.69
C LEU A 493 -5.79 0.79 29.16
N CYS A 494 -5.64 -0.38 29.77
CA CYS A 494 -5.29 -0.55 31.18
C CYS A 494 -3.97 -1.32 31.33
N SER A 495 -2.89 -0.76 30.78
CA SER A 495 -1.54 -1.31 30.87
C SER A 495 -0.57 -0.17 31.20
N SER A 496 0.11 -0.24 32.34
CA SER A 496 0.88 0.89 32.89
C SER A 496 2.18 1.17 32.14
N THR A 497 2.93 0.12 31.84
CA THR A 497 4.32 0.21 31.38
C THR A 497 4.71 -1.09 30.68
N VAL A 498 5.32 -0.99 29.50
CA VAL A 498 5.95 -2.12 28.81
C VAL A 498 7.37 -2.27 29.36
N VAL A 499 7.73 -3.47 29.83
CA VAL A 499 9.07 -3.76 30.37
C VAL A 499 9.62 -4.94 29.59
N GLU A 500 10.87 -4.81 29.12
CA GLU A 500 11.52 -5.89 28.40
C GLU A 500 11.87 -7.06 29.35
N PRO A 501 11.88 -8.31 28.86
CA PRO A 501 12.15 -9.47 29.70
C PRO A 501 13.47 -9.39 30.48
N HIS A 502 14.49 -8.76 29.90
CA HIS A 502 15.81 -8.63 30.52
C HIS A 502 15.81 -7.61 31.67
N GLU A 503 15.14 -6.46 31.50
CA GLU A 503 14.96 -5.44 32.55
C GLU A 503 14.12 -5.97 33.71
N LEU A 504 13.06 -6.73 33.41
CA LEU A 504 12.22 -7.36 34.43
C LEU A 504 13.02 -8.41 35.22
N ALA A 505 13.82 -9.23 34.54
CA ALA A 505 14.66 -10.23 35.17
C ALA A 505 15.75 -9.61 36.05
N GLU A 506 16.38 -8.53 35.60
CA GLU A 506 17.35 -7.78 36.39
C GLU A 506 16.70 -7.19 37.66
N MET A 507 15.53 -6.55 37.51
CA MET A 507 14.76 -5.99 38.64
C MET A 507 14.41 -7.07 39.67
N LEU A 508 13.91 -8.23 39.22
CA LEU A 508 13.53 -9.34 40.09
C LEU A 508 14.75 -9.99 40.74
N SER A 509 15.87 -10.16 40.03
CA SER A 509 17.09 -10.75 40.57
C SER A 509 17.76 -9.86 41.63
N ASN A 510 17.71 -8.53 41.43
CA ASN A 510 18.20 -7.56 42.40
C ASN A 510 17.35 -7.52 43.68
N ARG A 511 16.01 -7.64 43.54
CA ARG A 511 15.08 -7.56 44.67
C ARG A 511 14.90 -8.89 45.41
N TYR A 512 15.01 -10.01 44.71
CA TYR A 512 14.81 -11.37 45.24
C TYR A 512 15.95 -12.30 44.80
N PRO A 513 17.15 -12.16 45.38
CA PRO A 513 18.35 -12.91 44.95
C PRO A 513 18.26 -14.43 45.15
N GLY A 514 17.28 -14.92 45.92
CA GLY A 514 17.02 -16.36 46.11
C GLY A 514 16.24 -17.02 44.97
N LEU A 515 15.68 -16.23 44.03
CA LEU A 515 14.99 -16.76 42.85
C LEU A 515 15.99 -17.19 41.77
N LEU A 516 15.80 -18.39 41.22
CA LEU A 516 16.61 -18.92 40.11
C LEU A 516 16.20 -18.28 38.78
N ILE A 517 16.58 -17.01 38.57
CA ILE A 517 16.28 -16.25 37.36
C ILE A 517 17.42 -16.43 36.34
N PRO A 518 17.12 -16.81 35.09
CA PRO A 518 18.13 -16.91 34.03
C PRO A 518 18.86 -15.56 33.80
N LYS A 519 20.19 -15.61 33.66
CA LYS A 519 21.02 -14.41 33.40
C LYS A 519 21.32 -14.17 31.92
N LYS A 520 20.84 -15.05 31.03
CA LYS A 520 21.04 -14.95 29.58
C LYS A 520 19.68 -14.95 28.90
N PHE A 521 19.39 -13.86 28.18
CA PHE A 521 18.24 -13.73 27.30
C PHE A 521 18.77 -13.58 25.87
N ASN A 522 18.16 -14.29 24.91
CA ASN A 522 18.48 -14.08 23.49
C ASN A 522 17.91 -12.72 23.09
N LYS A 523 18.77 -11.78 22.71
CA LYS A 523 18.35 -10.47 22.22
C LYS A 523 17.99 -10.58 20.73
N SER A 524 16.75 -10.29 20.38
CA SER A 524 16.33 -10.03 19.01
C SER A 524 16.88 -8.65 18.61
N GLU A 525 17.69 -8.56 17.56
CA GLU A 525 18.34 -7.30 17.14
C GLU A 525 17.38 -6.28 16.50
N ASP A 526 16.08 -6.58 16.42
CA ASP A 526 15.03 -5.79 15.74
C ASP A 526 13.79 -5.47 16.61
N GLU A 527 13.88 -5.44 17.94
CA GLU A 527 12.72 -5.07 18.78
C GLU A 527 12.56 -3.54 18.88
N LEU A 528 11.56 -3.02 18.16
CA LEU A 528 11.10 -1.64 18.25
C LEU A 528 10.45 -1.39 19.62
N PHE A 529 10.99 -0.44 20.39
CA PHE A 529 10.37 0.04 21.63
C PHE A 529 8.99 0.65 21.34
N TYR A 530 7.95 0.16 22.03
CA TYR A 530 6.59 0.71 21.94
C TYR A 530 6.04 0.95 23.35
N ASP A 531 5.21 1.99 23.48
CA ASP A 531 4.53 2.33 24.72
C ASP A 531 3.02 2.43 24.50
N PHE A 532 2.26 2.26 25.57
CA PHE A 532 0.81 2.21 25.58
C PHE A 532 0.23 3.54 26.05
N ASN A 533 -0.57 4.19 25.19
CA ASN A 533 -1.22 5.44 25.59
C ASN A 533 -2.41 5.19 26.54
N THR A 534 -2.20 5.41 27.84
CA THR A 534 -3.22 5.24 28.90
C THR A 534 -3.83 6.56 29.40
N SER A 535 -3.53 7.68 28.75
CA SER A 535 -4.01 9.02 29.15
C SER A 535 -5.54 9.11 29.26
N LYS A 536 -6.28 8.36 28.43
CA LYS A 536 -7.75 8.28 28.50
C LYS A 536 -8.24 7.69 29.84
N LEU A 537 -7.54 6.70 30.39
CA LEU A 537 -7.88 6.07 31.68
C LEU A 537 -7.42 6.93 32.86
N GLN A 538 -6.24 7.54 32.76
CA GLN A 538 -5.74 8.49 33.76
C GLN A 538 -6.61 9.74 33.88
N ALA A 539 -7.19 10.22 32.77
CA ALA A 539 -8.15 11.31 32.75
C ALA A 539 -9.45 11.01 33.55
N LEU A 540 -9.76 9.73 33.82
CA LEU A 540 -10.85 9.33 34.71
C LEU A 540 -10.47 9.32 36.20
N GLY A 541 -9.20 9.64 36.52
CA GLY A 541 -8.65 9.64 37.88
C GLY A 541 -8.02 8.33 38.31
N PHE A 542 -7.71 7.42 37.37
CA PHE A 542 -7.06 6.15 37.67
C PHE A 542 -5.54 6.31 37.79
N THR A 543 -4.95 5.79 38.86
CA THR A 543 -3.51 5.82 39.12
C THR A 543 -2.92 4.41 39.04
N PHE A 544 -1.91 4.22 38.20
CA PHE A 544 -1.22 2.93 38.09
C PHE A 544 -0.18 2.76 39.21
N LYS A 545 -0.04 1.53 39.70
CA LYS A 545 1.09 1.11 40.55
C LYS A 545 2.33 0.85 39.71
N SER A 546 3.51 1.06 40.29
CA SER A 546 4.78 0.77 39.61
C SER A 546 5.03 -0.74 39.51
N ILE A 547 5.82 -1.19 38.52
CA ILE A 547 6.15 -2.61 38.35
C ILE A 547 6.78 -3.23 39.62
N PRO A 548 7.74 -2.58 40.31
CA PRO A 548 8.27 -3.11 41.57
C PRO A 548 7.21 -3.28 42.66
N GLU A 549 6.24 -2.36 42.77
CA GLU A 549 5.15 -2.45 43.74
C GLU A 549 4.23 -3.64 43.45
N VAL A 550 3.98 -3.94 42.17
CA VAL A 550 3.14 -5.09 41.78
C VAL A 550 3.78 -6.41 42.22
N PHE A 551 5.11 -6.52 42.16
CA PHE A 551 5.82 -7.74 42.56
C PHE A 551 6.14 -7.82 44.06
N THR A 552 5.97 -6.71 44.81
CA THR A 552 6.31 -6.65 46.25
C THR A 552 5.47 -7.63 47.07
N ASP A 553 4.17 -7.73 46.77
CA ASP A 553 3.25 -8.62 47.48
C ASP A 553 3.11 -9.99 46.78
N CYS A 554 3.36 -10.04 45.46
CA CYS A 554 3.16 -11.24 44.65
C CYS A 554 4.20 -12.34 44.94
N ILE A 555 5.49 -11.99 45.03
CA ILE A 555 6.56 -12.97 45.24
C ILE A 555 6.48 -13.62 46.62
N PRO A 556 6.31 -12.89 47.74
CA PRO A 556 6.14 -13.49 49.06
C PRO A 556 4.93 -14.41 49.17
N SER A 557 3.77 -14.00 48.62
CA SER A 557 2.55 -14.84 48.60
C SER A 557 2.77 -16.15 47.85
N LEU A 558 3.44 -16.13 46.69
CA LEU A 558 3.80 -17.33 45.95
C LEU A 558 4.80 -18.24 46.68
N VAL A 559 5.71 -17.66 47.47
CA VAL A 559 6.63 -18.44 48.32
C VAL A 559 5.88 -19.10 49.48
N GLU A 560 4.98 -18.37 50.14
CA GLU A 560 4.17 -18.89 51.25
C GLU A 560 3.21 -20.00 50.81
N GLN A 561 2.61 -19.87 49.63
CA GLN A 561 1.76 -20.89 49.02
C GLN A 561 2.56 -22.11 48.50
N GLY A 562 3.90 -22.07 48.57
CA GLY A 562 4.78 -23.14 48.13
C GLY A 562 4.93 -23.27 46.61
N HIS A 563 4.52 -22.25 45.86
CA HIS A 563 4.65 -22.20 44.40
C HIS A 563 6.02 -21.70 43.93
N LEU A 564 6.76 -21.00 44.80
CA LEU A 564 8.14 -20.57 44.55
C LEU A 564 9.04 -21.01 45.71
N SER A 565 10.23 -21.52 45.39
CA SER A 565 11.28 -21.83 46.37
C SER A 565 12.40 -20.80 46.29
N LEU A 566 12.74 -20.20 47.42
CA LEU A 566 13.91 -19.34 47.54
C LEU A 566 15.11 -20.20 47.94
N SER A 567 16.13 -20.23 47.10
CA SER A 567 17.40 -20.89 47.45
C SER A 567 18.12 -20.08 48.54
N PRO A 568 18.73 -20.73 49.55
CA PRO A 568 19.52 -20.02 50.54
C PRO A 568 20.78 -19.42 49.88
N PRO A 569 21.24 -18.23 50.32
CA PRO A 569 22.42 -17.60 49.74
C PRO A 569 23.66 -18.48 49.95
N PRO A 570 24.61 -18.50 49.00
CA PRO A 570 25.81 -19.33 49.10
C PRO A 570 26.63 -18.92 50.34
N SER A 571 26.90 -19.88 51.23
CA SER A 571 27.77 -19.69 52.38
C SER A 571 29.17 -19.32 51.94
N SER A 572 29.72 -18.26 52.53
CA SER A 572 31.12 -17.87 52.40
C SER A 572 32.06 -19.03 52.69
N ALA A 573 33.09 -19.16 51.85
CA ALA A 573 34.12 -20.18 51.89
C ALA A 573 34.68 -20.47 53.30
N GLU A 574 34.70 -21.74 53.69
CA GLU A 574 35.70 -22.26 54.61
C GLU A 574 36.86 -22.82 53.78
N SER A 575 38.00 -22.14 53.92
CA SER A 575 39.32 -22.59 53.52
C SER A 575 39.75 -23.77 54.40
N SER A 576 40.05 -24.92 53.79
CA SER A 576 40.86 -25.97 54.43
C SER A 576 42.14 -26.15 53.62
N ASN A 577 43.26 -25.97 54.32
CA ASN A 577 44.65 -26.23 53.91
C ASN A 577 44.84 -27.55 53.16
#